data_AF-V2UFP0-F1
#
_entry.id   AF-V2UFP0-F1
#
_cell.length_a   1.000
_cell.length_b   1.000
_cell.length_c   1.000
_cell.angle_alpha   90.00
_cell.angle_beta   90.00
_cell.angle_gamma   90.00
#
_symmetry.space_group_name_H-M   'P 1'
#
loop_
_entity.id
_entity.type
_entity.pdbx_description
1 polymer ?
#
loop_
_entity_poly.entity_id
_entity_poly.type
_entity_poly.pdbx_seq_one_letter_code
_entity_poly.pdbx_strand_id
1 'polypeptide(L)'
;MPRITDTQTAVLNIMDYLFIQDVESLASFNDAKNTFNADLSAIIKRINSVRRNEGKIAQLYKHYVLCGLEMMLNLPFEIEDPIEQEQLDKSNYVLDRIIYNVLLNDFYDDEFLDDMKNLFNYFQELRLDKGTIFKVVRQSLYFDYDNVSIVAYKRFIDLGILTTEQYDCDLSTIDEDFLENSFIRSMLFIEFDILKRQFDTEKKFKDKKIEIDLNNSLEEIERIFLAIRSVKKMQLKEKFGFISILDIDINNKKDVGRYIVNLSEVLGHETSFLKKIPDCIGFIGCWYLIHSKELNPDSPTYYELYDDQAVKSRHKKPCDNKALEEILKYGFELKNRTLHSRYIDLYSFYDRMRMSLNF
;
A
#
# COMPACT_ATOMS: atom_id res chain seq x y z
N MET A 1 -29.70 -1.53 -6.40
CA MET A 1 -28.33 -1.39 -6.93
C MET A 1 -27.97 -2.68 -7.65
N PRO A 2 -27.40 -2.64 -8.86
CA PRO A 2 -26.93 -3.83 -9.54
C PRO A 2 -25.88 -4.56 -8.68
N ARG A 3 -25.86 -5.89 -8.75
CA ARG A 3 -24.90 -6.73 -8.04
C ARG A 3 -23.52 -6.45 -8.61
N ILE A 4 -22.56 -6.07 -7.77
CA ILE A 4 -21.16 -5.89 -8.19
C ILE A 4 -20.61 -7.21 -8.73
N THR A 5 -19.78 -7.13 -9.77
CA THR A 5 -19.13 -8.30 -10.36
C THR A 5 -17.99 -8.81 -9.47
N ASP A 6 -17.51 -10.02 -9.72
CA ASP A 6 -16.36 -10.59 -9.00
C ASP A 6 -15.11 -9.74 -9.19
N THR A 7 -14.88 -9.22 -10.42
CA THR A 7 -13.78 -8.28 -10.70
C THR A 7 -13.92 -6.98 -9.90
N GLN A 8 -15.12 -6.41 -9.82
CA GLN A 8 -15.35 -5.20 -9.02
C GLN A 8 -15.12 -5.47 -7.52
N THR A 9 -15.55 -6.64 -7.03
CA THR A 9 -15.29 -7.06 -5.64
C THR A 9 -13.79 -7.18 -5.36
N ALA A 10 -13.04 -7.80 -6.28
CA ALA A 10 -11.58 -7.91 -6.17
C ALA A 10 -10.90 -6.54 -6.17
N VAL A 11 -11.34 -5.62 -7.04
CA VAL A 11 -10.85 -4.24 -7.07
C VAL A 11 -11.09 -3.53 -5.74
N LEU A 12 -12.30 -3.64 -5.16
CA LEU A 12 -12.60 -3.02 -3.88
C LEU A 12 -11.71 -3.57 -2.75
N ASN A 13 -11.45 -4.88 -2.74
CA ASN A 13 -10.51 -5.49 -1.78
C ASN A 13 -9.09 -4.92 -1.93
N ILE A 14 -8.58 -4.81 -3.17
CA ILE A 14 -7.24 -4.25 -3.41
C ILE A 14 -7.18 -2.77 -3.00
N MET A 15 -8.19 -1.99 -3.37
CA MET A 15 -8.25 -0.58 -3.00
C MET A 15 -8.34 -0.39 -1.49
N ASP A 16 -9.13 -1.19 -0.79
CA ASP A 16 -9.27 -1.11 0.67
C ASP A 16 -7.97 -1.46 1.38
N TYR A 17 -7.24 -2.46 0.86
CA TYR A 17 -5.90 -2.78 1.33
C TYR A 17 -4.95 -1.59 1.20
N LEU A 18 -4.87 -0.98 0.01
CA LEU A 18 -4.05 0.21 -0.23
C LEU A 18 -4.46 1.38 0.66
N PHE A 19 -5.77 1.62 0.80
CA PHE A 19 -6.31 2.68 1.63
C PHE A 19 -5.93 2.52 3.12
N ILE A 20 -5.98 1.31 3.67
CA ILE A 20 -5.50 1.06 5.03
C ILE A 20 -4.01 1.41 5.15
N GLN A 21 -3.20 1.07 4.14
CA GLN A 21 -1.78 1.40 4.13
C GLN A 21 -1.52 2.91 3.97
N ASP A 22 -2.36 3.66 3.22
CA ASP A 22 -2.33 5.13 3.18
C ASP A 22 -2.55 5.70 4.59
N VAL A 23 -3.58 5.22 5.30
CA VAL A 23 -3.92 5.71 6.64
C VAL A 23 -2.84 5.33 7.67
N GLU A 24 -2.27 4.12 7.61
CA GLU A 24 -1.14 3.71 8.46
C GLU A 24 0.11 4.57 8.23
N SER A 25 0.37 4.93 6.97
CA SER A 25 1.53 5.77 6.62
C SER A 25 1.34 7.18 7.15
N LEU A 26 0.15 7.75 7.00
CA LEU A 26 -0.22 9.05 7.59
C LEU A 26 -0.12 9.05 9.12
N ALA A 27 -0.64 8.01 9.78
CA ALA A 27 -0.65 7.90 11.24
C ALA A 27 0.77 7.78 11.84
N SER A 28 1.76 7.40 11.04
CA SER A 28 3.15 7.20 11.47
C SER A 28 4.13 8.21 10.86
N PHE A 29 3.62 9.27 10.24
CA PHE A 29 4.42 10.32 9.61
C PHE A 29 5.31 11.02 10.63
N ASN A 30 6.61 11.15 10.32
CA ASN A 30 7.56 11.91 11.13
C ASN A 30 8.76 12.39 10.30
N ASP A 31 9.48 13.39 10.80
CA ASP A 31 10.60 14.04 10.10
C ASP A 31 11.79 13.10 9.84
N ALA A 32 12.04 12.15 10.75
CA ALA A 32 13.12 11.19 10.60
C ALA A 32 12.89 10.27 9.38
N LYS A 33 11.66 9.78 9.19
CA LYS A 33 11.26 9.00 8.02
C LYS A 33 11.36 9.81 6.73
N ASN A 34 10.99 11.09 6.76
CA ASN A 34 11.12 11.94 5.56
C ASN A 34 12.58 12.13 5.16
N THR A 35 13.46 12.33 6.14
CA THR A 35 14.91 12.48 5.89
C THR A 35 15.48 11.16 5.35
N PHE A 36 15.17 10.04 5.99
CA PHE A 36 15.58 8.71 5.55
C PHE A 36 15.13 8.40 4.10
N ASN A 37 13.85 8.61 3.79
CA ASN A 37 13.31 8.31 2.45
C ASN A 37 13.85 9.27 1.38
N ALA A 38 14.12 10.54 1.72
CA ALA A 38 14.76 11.48 0.80
C ALA A 38 16.17 11.02 0.42
N ASP A 39 16.98 10.64 1.42
CA ASP A 39 18.35 10.15 1.21
C ASP A 39 18.34 8.83 0.41
N LEU A 40 17.49 7.88 0.79
CA LEU A 40 17.32 6.60 0.09
C LEU A 40 16.91 6.81 -1.37
N SER A 41 15.94 7.68 -1.62
CA SER A 41 15.45 7.99 -2.98
C SER A 41 16.56 8.64 -3.83
N ALA A 42 17.37 9.52 -3.24
CA ALA A 42 18.51 10.13 -3.93
C ALA A 42 19.60 9.12 -4.32
N ILE A 43 19.93 8.18 -3.43
CA ILE A 43 20.93 7.12 -3.71
C ILE A 43 20.41 6.20 -4.82
N ILE A 44 19.15 5.75 -4.74
CA ILE A 44 18.58 4.88 -5.78
C ILE A 44 18.50 5.60 -7.14
N LYS A 45 18.18 6.90 -7.15
CA LYS A 45 18.21 7.70 -8.38
C LYS A 45 19.60 7.73 -9.01
N ARG A 46 20.66 7.85 -8.19
CA ARG A 46 22.05 7.76 -8.66
C ARG A 46 22.38 6.38 -9.20
N ILE A 47 21.95 5.31 -8.53
CA ILE A 47 22.13 3.93 -9.01
C ILE A 47 21.49 3.76 -10.39
N ASN A 48 20.20 4.12 -10.53
CA ASN A 48 19.51 4.04 -11.82
C ASN A 48 20.19 4.87 -12.91
N SER A 49 20.73 6.05 -12.57
CA SER A 49 21.49 6.88 -13.51
C SER A 49 22.78 6.19 -13.99
N VAL A 50 23.54 5.56 -13.09
CA VAL A 50 24.76 4.81 -13.44
C VAL A 50 24.45 3.59 -14.28
N ARG A 51 23.39 2.85 -13.92
CA ARG A 51 22.91 1.66 -14.65
C ARG A 51 22.17 1.98 -15.94
N ARG A 52 21.88 3.26 -16.21
CA ARG A 52 21.07 3.75 -17.34
C ARG A 52 19.66 3.16 -17.38
N ASN A 53 19.10 2.89 -16.22
CA ASN A 53 17.70 2.51 -16.07
C ASN A 53 16.82 3.75 -16.20
N GLU A 54 15.82 3.69 -17.09
CA GLU A 54 14.87 4.79 -17.33
C GLU A 54 13.42 4.29 -17.32
N GLY A 55 12.47 5.21 -17.12
CA GLY A 55 11.03 4.93 -17.14
C GLY A 55 10.63 3.75 -16.25
N LYS A 56 9.85 2.82 -16.81
CA LYS A 56 9.37 1.60 -16.12
C LYS A 56 10.50 0.74 -15.58
N ILE A 57 11.63 0.64 -16.29
CA ILE A 57 12.80 -0.16 -15.86
C ILE A 57 13.40 0.44 -14.58
N ALA A 58 13.50 1.76 -14.49
CA ALA A 58 13.98 2.45 -13.28
C ALA A 58 13.06 2.21 -12.06
N GLN A 59 11.74 2.23 -12.26
CA GLN A 59 10.76 1.97 -11.19
C GLN A 59 10.82 0.51 -10.71
N LEU A 60 11.04 -0.41 -11.65
CA LEU A 60 11.18 -1.82 -11.37
C LEU A 60 12.47 -2.13 -10.61
N TYR A 61 13.61 -1.60 -11.07
CA TYR A 61 14.88 -1.76 -10.37
C TYR A 61 14.83 -1.16 -8.96
N LYS A 62 14.25 0.06 -8.83
CA LYS A 62 13.95 0.66 -7.51
C LYS A 62 13.12 -0.27 -6.64
N HIS A 63 12.15 -1.00 -7.19
CA HIS A 63 11.33 -1.93 -6.42
C HIS A 63 12.16 -3.07 -5.85
N TYR A 64 12.91 -3.78 -6.68
CA TYR A 64 13.72 -4.90 -6.22
C TYR A 64 14.79 -4.50 -5.22
N VAL A 65 15.43 -3.35 -5.43
CA VAL A 65 16.41 -2.81 -4.48
C VAL A 65 15.78 -2.48 -3.13
N LEU A 66 14.61 -1.85 -3.10
CA LEU A 66 13.90 -1.56 -1.85
C LEU A 66 13.46 -2.85 -1.14
N CYS A 67 12.98 -3.85 -1.89
CA CYS A 67 12.58 -5.14 -1.35
C CYS A 67 13.78 -5.85 -0.71
N GLY A 68 14.91 -5.91 -1.42
CA GLY A 68 16.14 -6.48 -0.87
C GLY A 68 16.59 -5.74 0.39
N LEU A 69 16.54 -4.39 0.37
CA LEU A 69 16.99 -3.58 1.50
C LEU A 69 16.11 -3.78 2.72
N GLU A 70 14.79 -3.86 2.52
CA GLU A 70 13.85 -4.19 3.59
C GLU A 70 14.19 -5.55 4.23
N MET A 71 14.47 -6.58 3.42
CA MET A 71 14.80 -7.90 3.97
C MET A 71 16.14 -7.88 4.71
N MET A 72 17.16 -7.21 4.17
CA MET A 72 18.49 -7.14 4.80
C MET A 72 18.49 -6.34 6.11
N LEU A 73 17.81 -5.19 6.15
CA LEU A 73 17.70 -4.38 7.38
C LEU A 73 16.93 -5.10 8.49
N ASN A 74 16.02 -5.99 8.10
CA ASN A 74 15.24 -6.83 9.02
C ASN A 74 15.92 -8.15 9.37
N LEU A 75 17.17 -8.41 8.96
CA LEU A 75 17.88 -9.60 9.45
C LEU A 75 18.13 -9.48 10.96
N PRO A 76 18.14 -10.59 11.72
CA PRO A 76 18.61 -10.58 13.11
C PRO A 76 20.11 -10.26 13.17
N PHE A 77 20.57 -9.65 14.27
CA PHE A 77 22.01 -9.38 14.48
C PHE A 77 22.77 -10.66 14.81
N GLU A 78 22.21 -11.46 15.70
CA GLU A 78 22.67 -12.78 16.10
C GLU A 78 21.47 -13.73 16.12
N ILE A 79 21.72 -15.03 16.01
CA ILE A 79 20.68 -16.06 16.07
C ILE A 79 20.79 -16.73 17.43
N GLU A 80 19.98 -16.26 18.37
CA GLU A 80 19.93 -16.75 19.74
C GLU A 80 18.72 -17.67 19.97
N ASP A 81 17.65 -17.50 19.19
CA ASP A 81 16.40 -18.23 19.39
C ASP A 81 15.69 -18.69 18.08
N PRO A 82 14.66 -19.55 18.17
CA PRO A 82 13.94 -20.04 17.00
C PRO A 82 13.16 -18.98 16.21
N ILE A 83 12.80 -17.85 16.83
CA ILE A 83 12.07 -16.76 16.16
C ILE A 83 13.04 -16.02 15.23
N GLU A 84 14.27 -15.78 15.67
CA GLU A 84 15.31 -15.17 14.85
C GLU A 84 15.74 -16.08 13.70
N GLN A 85 15.86 -17.40 13.94
CA GLN A 85 16.11 -18.36 12.86
C GLN A 85 14.98 -18.33 11.82
N GLU A 86 13.72 -18.23 12.26
CA GLU A 86 12.58 -18.10 11.35
C GLU A 86 12.63 -16.81 10.52
N GLN A 87 13.04 -15.71 11.13
CA GLN A 87 13.20 -14.43 10.44
C GLN A 87 14.33 -14.48 9.39
N LEU A 88 15.44 -15.17 9.69
CA LEU A 88 16.50 -15.43 8.72
C LEU A 88 16.01 -16.30 7.57
N ASP A 89 15.34 -17.42 7.86
CA ASP A 89 14.81 -18.35 6.85
C ASP A 89 13.83 -17.63 5.90
N LYS A 90 12.95 -16.80 6.48
CA LYS A 90 12.02 -15.94 5.72
C LYS A 90 12.77 -14.97 4.82
N SER A 91 13.80 -14.32 5.35
CA SER A 91 14.59 -13.34 4.61
C SER A 91 15.30 -13.99 3.42
N ASN A 92 15.92 -15.15 3.63
CA ASN A 92 16.56 -15.91 2.57
C ASN A 92 15.56 -16.35 1.50
N TYR A 93 14.41 -16.91 1.88
CA TYR A 93 13.34 -17.28 0.94
C TYR A 93 12.91 -16.11 0.05
N VAL A 94 12.66 -14.95 0.66
CA VAL A 94 12.20 -13.76 -0.07
C VAL A 94 13.32 -13.20 -0.94
N LEU A 95 14.56 -13.13 -0.44
CA LEU A 95 15.73 -12.65 -1.20
C LEU A 95 16.00 -13.52 -2.43
N ASP A 96 15.96 -14.86 -2.29
CA ASP A 96 16.13 -15.79 -3.40
C ASP A 96 15.09 -15.53 -4.51
N ARG A 97 13.85 -15.24 -4.11
CA ARG A 97 12.76 -14.92 -5.05
C ARG A 97 12.93 -13.54 -5.69
N ILE A 98 13.45 -12.56 -4.97
CA ILE A 98 13.79 -11.24 -5.52
C ILE A 98 14.90 -11.39 -6.57
N ILE A 99 15.99 -12.11 -6.24
CA ILE A 99 17.12 -12.33 -7.17
C ILE A 99 16.64 -13.07 -8.42
N TYR A 100 15.79 -14.08 -8.26
CA TYR A 100 15.18 -14.77 -9.40
C TYR A 100 14.38 -13.80 -10.29
N ASN A 101 13.59 -12.90 -9.71
CA ASN A 101 12.82 -11.91 -10.47
C ASN A 101 13.70 -10.84 -11.13
N VAL A 102 14.81 -10.45 -10.49
CA VAL A 102 15.83 -9.56 -11.08
C VAL A 102 16.39 -10.18 -12.37
N LEU A 103 16.80 -11.45 -12.31
CA LEU A 103 17.30 -12.19 -13.47
C LEU A 103 16.25 -12.35 -14.58
N LEU A 104 14.99 -12.62 -14.22
CA LEU A 104 13.89 -12.73 -15.19
C LEU A 104 13.60 -11.42 -15.93
N ASN A 105 13.97 -10.28 -15.36
CA ASN A 105 13.79 -8.95 -15.95
C ASN A 105 15.07 -8.41 -16.58
N ASP A 106 16.00 -9.30 -16.97
CA ASP A 106 17.23 -9.00 -17.68
C ASP A 106 18.19 -8.03 -16.95
N PHE A 107 18.09 -7.95 -15.62
CA PHE A 107 19.09 -7.24 -14.82
C PHE A 107 20.28 -8.14 -14.49
N TYR A 108 21.48 -7.55 -14.44
CA TYR A 108 22.69 -8.25 -14.01
C TYR A 108 22.66 -8.50 -12.49
N ASP A 109 22.79 -9.75 -12.08
CA ASP A 109 22.79 -10.15 -10.67
C ASP A 109 23.98 -9.61 -9.91
N ASP A 110 25.18 -9.66 -10.49
CA ASP A 110 26.39 -9.10 -9.87
C ASP A 110 26.24 -7.61 -9.54
N GLU A 111 25.65 -6.84 -10.46
CA GLU A 111 25.39 -5.40 -10.29
C GLU A 111 24.34 -5.15 -9.20
N PHE A 112 23.25 -5.92 -9.24
CA PHE A 112 22.18 -5.83 -8.25
C PHE A 112 22.68 -6.17 -6.85
N LEU A 113 23.46 -7.24 -6.70
CA LEU A 113 24.02 -7.66 -5.42
C LEU A 113 25.04 -6.64 -4.87
N ASP A 114 25.84 -6.02 -5.72
CA ASP A 114 26.75 -4.95 -5.31
C ASP A 114 25.98 -3.70 -4.85
N ASP A 115 24.98 -3.25 -5.62
CA ASP A 115 24.12 -2.12 -5.27
C ASP A 115 23.40 -2.37 -3.92
N MET A 116 22.87 -3.58 -3.74
CA MET A 116 22.24 -4.04 -2.51
C MET A 116 23.18 -4.01 -1.31
N LYS A 117 24.39 -4.54 -1.46
CA LYS A 117 25.41 -4.55 -0.41
C LYS A 117 25.84 -3.13 -0.04
N ASN A 118 26.04 -2.27 -1.02
CA ASN A 118 26.43 -0.87 -0.81
C ASN A 118 25.34 -0.08 -0.08
N LEU A 119 24.07 -0.27 -0.46
CA LEU A 119 22.93 0.33 0.24
C LEU A 119 22.80 -0.19 1.67
N PHE A 120 22.91 -1.49 1.88
CA PHE A 120 22.86 -2.06 3.21
C PHE A 120 23.98 -1.50 4.10
N ASN A 121 25.21 -1.46 3.63
CA ASN A 121 26.34 -0.89 4.39
C ASN A 121 26.12 0.58 4.75
N TYR A 122 25.42 1.34 3.90
CA TYR A 122 25.09 2.74 4.17
C TYR A 122 24.03 2.88 5.27
N PHE A 123 23.05 1.97 5.32
CA PHE A 123 21.91 2.05 6.24
C PHE A 123 21.97 1.08 7.43
N GLN A 124 22.99 0.21 7.53
CA GLN A 124 23.06 -0.85 8.56
C GLN A 124 23.05 -0.31 10.00
N GLU A 125 23.56 0.90 10.22
CA GLU A 125 23.56 1.56 11.54
C GLU A 125 22.14 1.97 11.98
N LEU A 126 21.18 1.97 11.06
CA LEU A 126 19.77 2.25 11.36
C LEU A 126 18.99 0.99 11.76
N ARG A 127 19.59 -0.21 11.68
CA ARG A 127 18.93 -1.48 12.03
C ARG A 127 18.27 -1.38 13.41
N LEU A 128 17.02 -1.82 13.49
CA LEU A 128 16.19 -1.63 14.68
C LEU A 128 16.41 -2.75 15.70
N ASP A 129 16.12 -2.42 16.96
CA ASP A 129 16.13 -3.37 18.07
C ASP A 129 15.12 -4.52 17.86
N LYS A 130 15.36 -5.61 18.59
CA LYS A 130 14.56 -6.84 18.56
C LYS A 130 13.06 -6.55 18.70
N GLY A 131 12.27 -7.09 17.77
CA GLY A 131 10.81 -6.95 17.75
C GLY A 131 10.26 -5.81 16.88
N THR A 132 11.12 -4.97 16.30
CA THR A 132 10.71 -3.91 15.37
C THR A 132 11.13 -4.23 13.94
N ILE A 133 10.27 -3.94 12.97
CA ILE A 133 10.53 -4.19 11.55
C ILE A 133 10.54 -2.90 10.74
N PHE A 134 11.55 -2.76 9.89
CA PHE A 134 11.54 -1.77 8.81
C PHE A 134 10.51 -2.14 7.75
N LYS A 135 9.73 -1.15 7.33
CA LYS A 135 8.79 -1.25 6.20
C LYS A 135 9.25 -0.33 5.07
N VAL A 136 10.48 -0.49 4.61
CA VAL A 136 11.16 0.39 3.65
C VAL A 136 10.40 0.50 2.32
N VAL A 137 9.92 -0.62 1.77
CA VAL A 137 9.18 -0.62 0.50
C VAL A 137 7.90 0.20 0.63
N ARG A 138 7.19 0.00 1.73
CA ARG A 138 5.98 0.75 2.06
C ARG A 138 6.31 2.24 2.22
N GLN A 139 7.23 2.58 3.10
CA GLN A 139 7.59 3.97 3.40
C GLN A 139 8.02 4.73 2.15
N SER A 140 8.85 4.11 1.29
CA SER A 140 9.23 4.71 0.01
C SER A 140 8.04 4.92 -0.91
N LEU A 141 7.06 4.00 -0.95
CA LEU A 141 5.87 4.15 -1.78
C LEU A 141 5.08 5.41 -1.40
N TYR A 142 4.77 5.60 -0.11
CA TYR A 142 3.97 6.75 0.35
C TYR A 142 4.78 8.05 0.45
N PHE A 143 6.11 7.97 0.42
CA PHE A 143 6.98 9.13 0.25
C PHE A 143 7.00 9.61 -1.20
N ASP A 144 7.02 8.68 -2.17
CA ASP A 144 7.00 9.02 -3.60
C ASP A 144 5.59 9.45 -4.06
N TYR A 145 4.54 8.88 -3.45
CA TYR A 145 3.14 9.07 -3.83
C TYR A 145 2.29 9.30 -2.58
N ASP A 146 1.85 10.55 -2.34
CA ASP A 146 1.16 10.94 -1.11
C ASP A 146 -0.03 10.04 -0.75
N ASN A 147 -0.85 9.66 -1.74
CA ASN A 147 -1.98 8.74 -1.56
C ASN A 147 -2.11 7.81 -2.76
N VAL A 148 -1.86 6.52 -2.59
CA VAL A 148 -1.88 5.57 -3.71
C VAL A 148 -3.26 4.97 -3.97
N SER A 149 -4.16 4.95 -2.98
CA SER A 149 -5.51 4.42 -3.18
C SER A 149 -6.34 5.29 -4.14
N ILE A 150 -6.18 6.62 -4.12
CA ILE A 150 -6.86 7.50 -5.10
C ILE A 150 -6.35 7.25 -6.52
N VAL A 151 -5.05 7.02 -6.67
CA VAL A 151 -4.43 6.76 -7.97
C VAL A 151 -4.92 5.43 -8.54
N ALA A 152 -4.90 4.37 -7.72
CA ALA A 152 -5.46 3.08 -8.11
C ALA A 152 -6.95 3.18 -8.44
N TYR A 153 -7.73 3.91 -7.64
CA TYR A 153 -9.16 4.10 -7.88
C TYR A 153 -9.43 4.79 -9.22
N LYS A 154 -8.73 5.89 -9.51
CA LYS A 154 -8.82 6.59 -10.79
C LYS A 154 -8.46 5.65 -11.94
N ARG A 155 -7.36 4.90 -11.83
CA ARG A 155 -6.93 3.95 -12.88
C ARG A 155 -8.00 2.90 -13.19
N PHE A 156 -8.67 2.35 -12.17
CA PHE A 156 -9.76 1.40 -12.39
C PHE A 156 -11.00 2.03 -13.04
N ILE A 157 -11.22 3.34 -12.85
CA ILE A 157 -12.28 4.08 -13.52
C ILE A 157 -11.90 4.39 -14.97
N ASP A 158 -10.67 4.83 -15.24
CA ASP A 158 -10.18 5.11 -16.60
C ASP A 158 -10.24 3.86 -17.49
N LEU A 159 -9.93 2.68 -16.93
CA LEU A 159 -10.08 1.39 -17.61
C LEU A 159 -11.54 0.93 -17.74
N GLY A 160 -12.50 1.65 -17.17
CA GLY A 160 -13.92 1.31 -17.14
C GLY A 160 -14.22 0.01 -16.38
N ILE A 161 -13.36 -0.38 -15.42
CA ILE A 161 -13.60 -1.53 -14.52
C ILE A 161 -14.58 -1.11 -13.42
N LEU A 162 -14.38 0.09 -12.89
CA LEU A 162 -15.32 0.78 -12.00
C LEU A 162 -15.99 1.93 -12.75
N THR A 163 -17.13 2.38 -12.23
CA THR A 163 -17.86 3.54 -12.71
C THR A 163 -18.47 4.28 -11.53
N THR A 164 -18.35 5.61 -11.50
CA THR A 164 -18.99 6.46 -10.48
C THR A 164 -19.48 7.75 -11.12
N GLU A 165 -20.57 8.31 -10.59
CA GLU A 165 -21.09 9.63 -10.99
C GLU A 165 -20.24 10.78 -10.43
N GLN A 166 -19.32 10.49 -9.51
CA GLN A 166 -18.45 11.48 -8.86
C GLN A 166 -17.18 11.78 -9.66
N TYR A 167 -17.03 11.22 -10.86
CA TYR A 167 -15.83 11.36 -11.68
C TYR A 167 -16.14 12.10 -12.97
N ASP A 168 -15.31 13.11 -13.26
CA ASP A 168 -15.29 13.85 -14.50
C ASP A 168 -13.83 13.93 -14.99
N CYS A 169 -13.56 13.30 -16.13
CA CYS A 169 -12.21 13.24 -16.68
C CYS A 169 -11.70 14.63 -17.12
N ASP A 170 -12.60 15.55 -17.50
CA ASP A 170 -12.22 16.88 -17.96
C ASP A 170 -11.69 17.76 -16.81
N LEU A 171 -11.96 17.37 -15.56
CA LEU A 171 -11.47 18.06 -14.36
C LEU A 171 -10.11 17.53 -13.89
N SER A 172 -9.66 16.37 -14.39
CA SER A 172 -8.41 15.78 -13.92
C SER A 172 -7.18 16.52 -14.47
N THR A 173 -6.24 16.81 -13.58
CA THR A 173 -4.96 17.48 -13.90
C THR A 173 -3.74 16.60 -13.60
N ILE A 174 -3.98 15.34 -13.23
CA ILE A 174 -2.91 14.38 -12.93
C ILE A 174 -2.28 13.89 -14.23
N ASP A 175 -0.94 13.89 -14.24
CA ASP A 175 -0.14 13.37 -15.33
C ASP A 175 -0.27 11.85 -15.48
N GLU A 176 -0.33 11.36 -16.72
CA GLU A 176 -0.54 9.94 -17.01
C GLU A 176 0.67 9.09 -16.60
N ASP A 177 1.90 9.58 -16.80
CA ASP A 177 3.12 8.85 -16.39
C ASP A 177 3.16 8.71 -14.86
N PHE A 178 2.74 9.75 -14.12
CA PHE A 178 2.58 9.67 -12.66
C PHE A 178 1.56 8.59 -12.26
N LEU A 179 0.39 8.57 -12.91
CA LEU A 179 -0.67 7.58 -12.68
C LEU A 179 -0.20 6.15 -12.92
N GLU A 180 0.43 5.90 -14.06
CA GLU A 180 0.93 4.57 -14.42
C GLU A 180 2.04 4.10 -13.47
N ASN A 181 3.02 4.95 -13.17
CA ASN A 181 4.13 4.61 -12.28
C ASN A 181 3.65 4.32 -10.86
N SER A 182 2.77 5.16 -10.32
CA SER A 182 2.17 4.93 -9.01
C SER A 182 1.38 3.62 -9.00
N PHE A 183 0.55 3.36 -10.02
CA PHE A 183 -0.25 2.14 -10.09
C PHE A 183 0.62 0.87 -10.12
N ILE A 184 1.66 0.84 -10.98
CA ILE A 184 2.61 -0.26 -11.05
C ILE A 184 3.28 -0.47 -9.69
N ARG A 185 3.77 0.61 -9.06
CA ARG A 185 4.45 0.56 -7.77
C ARG A 185 3.54 0.07 -6.64
N SER A 186 2.27 0.47 -6.63
CA SER A 186 1.28 -0.03 -5.68
C SER A 186 1.02 -1.53 -5.85
N MET A 187 0.89 -2.00 -7.10
CA MET A 187 0.66 -3.41 -7.38
C MET A 187 1.88 -4.26 -6.99
N LEU A 188 3.10 -3.83 -7.37
CA LEU A 188 4.36 -4.47 -6.95
C LEU A 188 4.51 -4.53 -5.42
N PHE A 189 4.10 -3.48 -4.70
CA PHE A 189 4.09 -3.51 -3.24
C PHE A 189 3.18 -4.63 -2.68
N ILE A 190 1.98 -4.82 -3.25
CA ILE A 190 1.08 -5.90 -2.84
C ILE A 190 1.69 -7.27 -3.18
N GLU A 191 2.32 -7.42 -4.35
CA GLU A 191 3.05 -8.63 -4.74
C GLU A 191 4.15 -9.00 -3.74
N PHE A 192 4.91 -8.00 -3.29
CA PHE A 192 5.94 -8.20 -2.28
C PHE A 192 5.36 -8.61 -0.90
N ASP A 193 4.26 -8.01 -0.48
CA ASP A 193 3.58 -8.43 0.76
C ASP A 193 3.01 -9.85 0.67
N ILE A 194 2.49 -10.24 -0.50
CA ILE A 194 2.09 -11.62 -0.78
C ILE A 194 3.28 -12.56 -0.66
N LEU A 195 4.42 -12.23 -1.28
CA LEU A 195 5.63 -13.03 -1.25
C LEU A 195 6.12 -13.26 0.19
N LYS A 196 6.12 -12.23 1.03
CA LYS A 196 6.46 -12.36 2.46
C LYS A 196 5.50 -13.30 3.21
N ARG A 197 4.21 -13.31 2.87
CA ARG A 197 3.20 -14.18 3.50
C ARG A 197 3.24 -15.62 3.00
N GLN A 198 3.76 -15.86 1.80
CA GLN A 198 3.93 -17.22 1.25
C GLN A 198 4.85 -18.05 2.14
N PHE A 199 5.99 -17.50 2.60
CA PHE A 199 6.87 -18.20 3.55
C PHE A 199 6.13 -18.62 4.83
N ASP A 200 5.40 -17.70 5.44
CA ASP A 200 4.64 -17.97 6.68
C ASP A 200 3.60 -19.09 6.46
N THR A 201 3.02 -19.12 5.26
CA THR A 201 2.02 -20.08 4.82
C THR A 201 2.63 -21.45 4.57
N GLU A 202 3.69 -21.53 3.78
CA GLU A 202 4.43 -22.78 3.53
C GLU A 202 4.84 -23.42 4.85
N LYS A 203 5.46 -22.64 5.77
CA LYS A 203 5.90 -23.13 7.07
C LYS A 203 4.73 -23.59 7.97
N LYS A 204 3.66 -22.78 8.10
CA LYS A 204 2.53 -23.12 8.98
C LYS A 204 1.79 -24.38 8.54
N PHE A 205 1.78 -24.71 7.25
CA PHE A 205 0.90 -25.76 6.71
C PHE A 205 1.61 -26.95 6.07
N LYS A 206 2.95 -26.94 6.01
CA LYS A 206 3.72 -28.10 5.52
C LYS A 206 3.35 -29.39 6.26
N ASP A 207 3.08 -29.28 7.58
CA ASP A 207 2.88 -30.45 8.44
C ASP A 207 1.75 -30.32 9.51
N LYS A 208 0.95 -29.24 9.50
CA LYS A 208 -0.08 -29.03 10.54
C LYS A 208 -1.46 -29.59 10.18
N LYS A 209 -2.04 -30.34 11.12
CA LYS A 209 -3.50 -30.49 11.23
C LYS A 209 -4.06 -29.21 11.85
N ILE A 210 -5.08 -28.64 11.22
CA ILE A 210 -5.79 -27.48 11.77
C ILE A 210 -6.86 -28.02 12.71
N GLU A 211 -6.72 -27.73 14.00
CA GLU A 211 -7.75 -28.00 15.00
C GLU A 211 -8.59 -26.74 15.20
N ILE A 212 -9.91 -26.87 15.07
CA ILE A 212 -10.86 -25.78 15.28
C ILE A 212 -11.55 -26.06 16.62
N ASP A 213 -11.33 -25.20 17.62
CA ASP A 213 -12.09 -25.23 18.85
C ASP A 213 -13.45 -24.55 18.62
N LEU A 214 -14.52 -25.32 18.71
CA LEU A 214 -15.89 -24.83 18.55
C LEU A 214 -16.38 -24.00 19.76
N ASN A 215 -15.59 -23.92 20.83
CA ASN A 215 -15.86 -23.02 21.96
C ASN A 215 -15.40 -21.57 21.69
N ASN A 216 -14.62 -21.33 20.63
CA ASN A 216 -14.21 -19.99 20.24
C ASN A 216 -15.40 -19.14 19.79
N SER A 217 -15.24 -17.81 19.86
CA SER A 217 -16.25 -16.88 19.35
C SER A 217 -16.46 -17.05 17.84
N LEU A 218 -17.65 -16.73 17.33
CA LEU A 218 -17.95 -16.80 15.90
C LEU A 218 -16.94 -15.99 15.07
N GLU A 219 -16.58 -14.80 15.54
CA GLU A 219 -15.62 -13.90 14.90
C GLU A 219 -14.22 -14.54 14.82
N GLU A 220 -13.81 -15.26 15.86
CA GLU A 220 -12.53 -15.96 15.89
C GLU A 220 -12.53 -17.19 14.99
N ILE A 221 -13.64 -17.94 14.95
CA ILE A 221 -13.85 -19.03 14.00
C ILE A 221 -13.82 -18.51 12.56
N GLU A 222 -14.48 -17.39 12.26
CA GLU A 222 -14.45 -16.75 10.94
C GLU A 222 -13.04 -16.31 10.54
N ARG A 223 -12.27 -15.70 11.46
CA ARG A 223 -10.86 -15.37 11.22
C ARG A 223 -10.02 -16.60 10.92
N ILE A 224 -10.23 -17.70 11.64
CA ILE A 224 -9.56 -18.97 11.37
C ILE A 224 -9.93 -19.47 9.97
N PHE A 225 -11.21 -19.48 9.59
CA PHE A 225 -11.63 -19.89 8.26
C PHE A 225 -11.08 -18.99 7.15
N LEU A 226 -11.02 -17.67 7.36
CA LEU A 226 -10.40 -16.72 6.44
C LEU A 226 -8.91 -17.00 6.27
N ALA A 227 -8.19 -17.24 7.37
CA ALA A 227 -6.78 -17.61 7.33
C ALA A 227 -6.59 -18.93 6.56
N ILE A 228 -7.40 -19.96 6.84
CA ILE A 228 -7.36 -21.25 6.12
C ILE A 228 -7.65 -21.04 4.63
N ARG A 229 -8.66 -20.22 4.29
CA ARG A 229 -9.05 -19.93 2.90
C ARG A 229 -7.93 -19.21 2.16
N SER A 230 -7.33 -18.19 2.78
CA SER A 230 -6.20 -17.44 2.24
C SER A 230 -5.00 -18.37 2.00
N VAL A 231 -4.63 -19.16 3.01
CA VAL A 231 -3.58 -20.19 2.95
C VAL A 231 -3.83 -21.20 1.83
N LYS A 232 -5.04 -21.77 1.75
CA LYS A 232 -5.37 -22.76 0.72
C LYS A 232 -5.35 -22.14 -0.66
N LYS A 233 -5.77 -20.88 -0.80
CA LYS A 233 -5.65 -20.14 -2.07
C LYS A 233 -4.19 -19.87 -2.43
N MET A 234 -3.34 -19.49 -1.48
CA MET A 234 -1.90 -19.34 -1.69
C MET A 234 -1.27 -20.66 -2.16
N GLN A 235 -1.54 -21.78 -1.50
CA GLN A 235 -1.04 -23.12 -1.89
C GLN A 235 -1.55 -23.59 -3.27
N LEU A 236 -2.83 -23.33 -3.57
CA LEU A 236 -3.40 -23.62 -4.89
C LEU A 236 -2.75 -22.77 -5.98
N LYS A 237 -2.25 -21.59 -5.63
CA LYS A 237 -1.59 -20.64 -6.54
C LYS A 237 -0.07 -20.80 -6.61
N GLU A 238 0.61 -21.38 -5.62
CA GLU A 238 2.02 -21.81 -5.72
C GLU A 238 2.25 -22.81 -6.87
N LYS A 239 1.19 -23.50 -7.33
CA LYS A 239 1.22 -24.36 -8.53
C LYS A 239 0.98 -23.63 -9.86
N PHE A 240 0.61 -22.36 -9.86
CA PHE A 240 0.28 -21.59 -11.06
C PHE A 240 1.04 -20.27 -11.03
N GLY A 241 2.03 -20.14 -11.92
CA GLY A 241 2.80 -18.90 -12.13
C GLY A 241 1.94 -17.65 -11.94
N PHE A 242 2.14 -17.00 -10.80
CA PHE A 242 1.49 -15.75 -10.45
C PHE A 242 1.81 -14.75 -11.56
N ILE A 243 0.76 -14.21 -12.20
CA ILE A 243 0.94 -13.22 -13.25
C ILE A 243 1.33 -11.93 -12.56
N SER A 244 2.57 -11.46 -12.75
CA SER A 244 2.99 -10.18 -12.20
C SER A 244 2.33 -9.04 -12.96
N ILE A 245 2.18 -7.88 -12.32
CA ILE A 245 1.82 -6.62 -12.98
C ILE A 245 2.76 -6.27 -14.15
N LEU A 246 3.97 -6.84 -14.14
CA LEU A 246 4.96 -6.65 -15.19
C LEU A 246 4.63 -7.45 -16.46
N ASP A 247 3.91 -8.57 -16.32
CA ASP A 247 3.58 -9.50 -17.40
C ASP A 247 2.28 -9.14 -18.14
N ILE A 248 1.66 -8.01 -17.77
CA ILE A 248 0.38 -7.58 -18.33
C ILE A 248 0.46 -6.20 -18.99
N ASP A 249 -0.45 -5.98 -19.93
CA ASP A 249 -0.75 -4.64 -20.42
C ASP A 249 -1.64 -3.91 -19.40
N ILE A 250 -1.05 -2.95 -18.68
CA ILE A 250 -1.74 -2.14 -17.67
C ILE A 250 -2.79 -1.18 -18.26
N ASN A 251 -2.79 -1.00 -19.58
CA ASN A 251 -3.79 -0.21 -20.32
C ASN A 251 -4.95 -1.10 -20.82
N ASN A 252 -4.84 -2.43 -20.67
CA ASN A 252 -5.87 -3.37 -21.10
C ASN A 252 -6.80 -3.75 -19.95
N LYS A 253 -8.08 -3.37 -20.07
CA LYS A 253 -9.14 -3.70 -19.11
C LYS A 253 -9.21 -5.19 -18.75
N LYS A 254 -9.08 -6.10 -19.73
CA LYS A 254 -9.22 -7.54 -19.50
C LYS A 254 -8.01 -8.10 -18.76
N ASP A 255 -6.81 -7.64 -19.12
CA ASP A 255 -5.59 -8.10 -18.47
C ASP A 255 -5.51 -7.62 -17.03
N VAL A 256 -5.77 -6.33 -16.79
CA VAL A 256 -5.87 -5.77 -15.44
C VAL A 256 -6.97 -6.45 -14.63
N GLY A 257 -8.15 -6.68 -15.23
CA GLY A 257 -9.25 -7.37 -14.54
C GLY A 257 -8.89 -8.78 -14.08
N ARG A 258 -8.22 -9.57 -14.93
CA ARG A 258 -7.74 -10.92 -14.59
C ARG A 258 -6.64 -10.88 -13.53
N TYR A 259 -5.69 -9.95 -13.68
CA TYR A 259 -4.61 -9.74 -12.72
C TYR A 259 -5.15 -9.40 -11.32
N ILE A 260 -6.08 -8.45 -11.21
CA ILE A 260 -6.63 -8.02 -9.92
C ILE A 260 -7.43 -9.12 -9.22
N VAL A 261 -8.21 -9.92 -9.96
CA VAL A 261 -8.88 -11.09 -9.39
C VAL A 261 -7.85 -12.05 -8.80
N ASN A 262 -6.77 -12.32 -9.55
CA ASN A 262 -5.69 -13.17 -9.05
C ASN A 262 -5.02 -12.59 -7.81
N LEU A 263 -4.64 -11.31 -7.84
CA LEU A 263 -3.97 -10.60 -6.77
C LEU A 263 -4.83 -10.58 -5.48
N SER A 264 -6.09 -10.17 -5.60
CA SER A 264 -7.03 -10.07 -4.46
C SER A 264 -7.23 -11.42 -3.77
N GLU A 265 -7.35 -12.49 -4.56
CA GLU A 265 -7.54 -13.82 -4.03
C GLU A 265 -6.30 -14.37 -3.30
N VAL A 266 -5.08 -14.04 -3.74
CA VAL A 266 -3.85 -14.44 -3.04
C VAL A 266 -3.67 -13.60 -1.79
N LEU A 267 -3.90 -12.29 -1.89
CA LEU A 267 -3.75 -11.36 -0.77
C LEU A 267 -4.64 -11.76 0.41
N GLY A 268 -5.85 -12.25 0.12
CA GLY A 268 -6.81 -12.70 1.12
C GLY A 268 -7.35 -11.58 2.00
N HIS A 269 -7.33 -10.34 1.51
CA HIS A 269 -7.88 -9.16 2.19
C HIS A 269 -9.38 -9.02 1.88
N GLU A 270 -10.18 -8.76 2.91
CA GLU A 270 -11.60 -8.43 2.76
C GLU A 270 -11.86 -6.97 3.13
N THR A 271 -12.66 -6.28 2.31
CA THR A 271 -12.96 -4.86 2.49
C THR A 271 -13.49 -4.52 3.88
N SER A 272 -12.83 -3.59 4.56
CA SER A 272 -13.27 -3.02 5.84
C SER A 272 -14.04 -1.71 5.66
N PHE A 273 -13.56 -0.82 4.78
CA PHE A 273 -14.13 0.52 4.54
C PHE A 273 -14.77 0.64 3.16
N LEU A 274 -14.05 0.26 2.09
CA LEU A 274 -14.45 0.52 0.70
C LEU A 274 -15.44 -0.52 0.17
N LYS A 275 -16.57 -0.71 0.87
CA LYS A 275 -17.57 -1.76 0.55
C LYS A 275 -18.43 -1.44 -0.68
N LYS A 276 -18.52 -0.17 -1.06
CA LYS A 276 -19.34 0.31 -2.19
C LYS A 276 -18.55 1.33 -2.99
N ILE A 277 -18.67 1.26 -4.31
CA ILE A 277 -17.99 2.17 -5.24
C ILE A 277 -18.25 3.65 -4.89
N PRO A 278 -19.51 4.12 -4.65
CA PRO A 278 -19.76 5.52 -4.31
C PRO A 278 -19.17 5.99 -2.98
N ASP A 279 -18.84 5.05 -2.08
CA ASP A 279 -18.26 5.38 -0.78
C ASP A 279 -16.74 5.54 -0.85
N CYS A 280 -16.10 5.04 -1.92
CA CYS A 280 -14.65 4.96 -2.04
C CYS A 280 -13.99 6.33 -1.92
N ILE A 281 -14.43 7.28 -2.73
CA ILE A 281 -13.84 8.63 -2.73
C ILE A 281 -14.14 9.40 -1.45
N GLY A 282 -15.23 9.05 -0.75
CA GLY A 282 -15.56 9.62 0.55
C GLY A 282 -14.51 9.26 1.60
N PHE A 283 -14.16 7.98 1.71
CA PHE A 283 -13.11 7.52 2.64
C PHE A 283 -11.71 7.97 2.24
N ILE A 284 -11.36 7.85 0.95
CA ILE A 284 -10.09 8.35 0.41
C ILE A 284 -9.96 9.86 0.68
N GLY A 285 -11.04 10.62 0.51
CA GLY A 285 -11.04 12.05 0.80
C GLY A 285 -10.81 12.39 2.27
N CYS A 286 -11.29 11.55 3.20
CA CYS A 286 -11.02 11.75 4.62
C CYS A 286 -9.53 11.66 4.95
N TRP A 287 -8.74 10.88 4.19
CA TRP A 287 -7.29 10.86 4.33
C TRP A 287 -6.70 12.26 4.09
N TYR A 288 -7.07 12.93 2.99
CA TYR A 288 -6.60 14.29 2.68
C TYR A 288 -7.04 15.31 3.73
N LEU A 289 -8.25 15.15 4.27
CA LEU A 289 -8.76 16.00 5.34
C LEU A 289 -7.90 15.86 6.61
N ILE A 290 -7.63 14.62 7.04
CA ILE A 290 -6.79 14.33 8.22
C ILE A 290 -5.37 14.85 7.98
N HIS A 291 -4.78 14.56 6.82
CA HIS A 291 -3.45 15.04 6.45
C HIS A 291 -3.34 16.57 6.50
N SER A 292 -4.31 17.29 5.92
CA SER A 292 -4.38 18.75 5.99
C SER A 292 -4.49 19.25 7.44
N LYS A 293 -5.21 18.54 8.31
CA LYS A 293 -5.39 18.90 9.72
C LYS A 293 -4.11 18.69 10.53
N GLU A 294 -3.39 17.60 10.30
CA GLU A 294 -2.09 17.34 10.95
C GLU A 294 -1.04 18.40 10.56
N LEU A 295 -0.99 18.78 9.28
CA LEU A 295 -0.07 19.83 8.80
C LEU A 295 -0.48 21.24 9.24
N ASN A 296 -1.76 21.44 9.57
CA ASN A 296 -2.28 22.76 9.96
C ASN A 296 -3.17 22.64 11.20
N PRO A 297 -2.62 22.39 12.40
CA PRO A 297 -3.41 22.14 13.61
C PRO A 297 -4.39 23.27 13.95
N ASP A 298 -4.02 24.52 13.65
CA ASP A 298 -4.85 25.70 13.89
C ASP A 298 -5.98 25.90 12.87
N SER A 299 -5.96 25.20 11.74
CA SER A 299 -7.01 25.35 10.73
C SER A 299 -8.27 24.63 11.18
N PRO A 300 -9.46 25.24 11.04
CA PRO A 300 -10.69 24.56 11.39
C PRO A 300 -10.90 23.35 10.45
N THR A 301 -11.50 22.28 10.97
CA THR A 301 -11.79 21.10 10.14
C THR A 301 -12.90 21.39 9.13
N TYR A 302 -13.92 22.15 9.55
CA TYR A 302 -15.08 22.57 8.76
C TYR A 302 -15.34 24.05 9.02
N TYR A 303 -16.07 24.74 8.13
CA TYR A 303 -16.65 26.04 8.50
C TYR A 303 -17.68 25.83 9.63
N GLU A 304 -17.59 26.64 10.69
CA GLU A 304 -18.67 26.72 11.67
C GLU A 304 -19.92 27.28 10.97
N LEU A 305 -21.01 26.50 11.00
CA LEU A 305 -22.26 26.88 10.34
C LEU A 305 -22.97 28.08 11.01
N TYR A 306 -22.55 28.46 12.23
CA TYR A 306 -23.17 29.54 13.00
C TYR A 306 -22.19 30.15 14.01
N ASP A 307 -21.39 31.14 13.60
CA ASP A 307 -20.95 32.16 14.56
C ASP A 307 -20.62 33.49 13.85
N ASP A 308 -21.48 34.49 14.06
CA ASP A 308 -21.24 35.87 13.60
C ASP A 308 -20.05 36.53 14.33
N GLN A 309 -19.47 35.87 15.35
CA GLN A 309 -18.23 36.28 16.01
C GLN A 309 -16.95 35.68 15.38
N ALA A 310 -17.07 34.79 14.40
CA ALA A 310 -15.96 34.18 13.65
C ALA A 310 -15.26 35.12 12.65
N VAL A 311 -15.40 36.44 12.82
CA VAL A 311 -14.74 37.44 11.95
C VAL A 311 -13.21 37.39 12.08
N LYS A 312 -12.66 36.78 13.13
CA LYS A 312 -11.20 36.60 13.31
C LYS A 312 -10.63 35.31 12.71
N SER A 313 -11.44 34.29 12.37
CA SER A 313 -10.98 33.02 11.79
C SER A 313 -11.14 32.93 10.26
N ARG A 314 -11.77 33.93 9.62
CA ARG A 314 -12.05 34.01 8.16
C ARG A 314 -10.83 33.93 7.22
N HIS A 315 -9.59 33.93 7.73
CA HIS A 315 -8.40 33.89 6.87
C HIS A 315 -7.82 32.49 6.63
N LYS A 316 -8.17 31.47 7.43
CA LYS A 316 -7.66 30.11 7.23
C LYS A 316 -8.73 29.23 6.60
N LYS A 317 -8.44 28.77 5.38
CA LYS A 317 -9.26 27.81 4.65
C LYS A 317 -9.40 26.50 5.45
N PRO A 318 -10.63 26.01 5.67
CA PRO A 318 -10.86 24.75 6.37
C PRO A 318 -10.20 23.54 5.70
N CYS A 319 -9.95 22.51 6.49
CA CYS A 319 -9.27 21.30 6.04
C CYS A 319 -10.12 20.47 5.07
N ASP A 320 -11.45 20.44 5.24
CA ASP A 320 -12.36 19.77 4.30
C ASP A 320 -12.29 20.42 2.90
N ASN A 321 -12.28 21.75 2.81
CA ASN A 321 -12.13 22.44 1.54
C ASN A 321 -10.79 22.17 0.85
N LYS A 322 -9.68 22.10 1.60
CA LYS A 322 -8.38 21.71 1.05
C LYS A 322 -8.40 20.27 0.53
N ALA A 323 -9.01 19.36 1.27
CA ALA A 323 -9.14 17.96 0.86
C ALA A 323 -9.93 17.80 -0.44
N LEU A 324 -11.04 18.54 -0.58
CA LEU A 324 -11.85 18.53 -1.80
C LEU A 324 -11.09 19.04 -3.02
N GLU A 325 -10.23 20.04 -2.85
CA GLU A 325 -9.37 20.53 -3.94
C GLU A 325 -8.31 19.53 -4.36
N GLU A 326 -7.71 18.81 -3.41
CA GLU A 326 -6.75 17.75 -3.72
C GLU A 326 -7.43 16.62 -4.49
N ILE A 327 -8.61 16.18 -4.06
CA ILE A 327 -9.39 15.13 -4.73
C ILE A 327 -9.84 15.59 -6.14
N LEU A 328 -10.17 16.87 -6.31
CA LEU A 328 -10.58 17.44 -7.60
C LEU A 328 -9.47 17.34 -8.66
N LYS A 329 -8.19 17.42 -8.28
CA LYS A 329 -7.07 17.22 -9.21
C LYS A 329 -7.14 15.85 -9.89
N TYR A 330 -7.67 14.84 -9.20
CA TYR A 330 -7.87 13.49 -9.75
C TYR A 330 -9.15 13.36 -10.58
N GLY A 331 -9.90 14.45 -10.81
CA GLY A 331 -11.16 14.47 -11.54
C GLY A 331 -12.38 14.10 -10.69
N PHE A 332 -12.27 14.09 -9.37
CA PHE A 332 -13.35 13.66 -8.49
C PHE A 332 -14.05 14.81 -7.77
N GLU A 333 -15.38 14.79 -7.79
CA GLU A 333 -16.21 15.74 -7.07
C GLU A 333 -16.95 15.08 -5.89
N LEU A 334 -16.87 15.74 -4.73
CA LEU A 334 -17.49 15.25 -3.51
C LEU A 334 -18.13 16.40 -2.72
N LYS A 335 -19.29 16.14 -2.13
CA LYS A 335 -19.97 17.10 -1.25
C LYS A 335 -19.39 17.04 0.17
N ASN A 336 -19.17 18.18 0.82
CA ASN A 336 -18.65 18.26 2.20
C ASN A 336 -19.42 17.39 3.19
N ARG A 337 -20.76 17.29 3.04
CA ARG A 337 -21.59 16.45 3.91
C ARG A 337 -21.22 14.96 3.84
N THR A 338 -20.89 14.46 2.65
CA THR A 338 -20.46 13.07 2.46
C THR A 338 -19.10 12.85 3.12
N LEU A 339 -18.17 13.78 2.91
CA LEU A 339 -16.85 13.75 3.52
C LEU A 339 -16.92 13.75 5.06
N HIS A 340 -17.77 14.61 5.64
CA HIS A 340 -17.98 14.68 7.09
C HIS A 340 -18.52 13.36 7.67
N SER A 341 -19.51 12.76 7.02
CA SER A 341 -20.08 11.47 7.47
C SER A 341 -19.01 10.38 7.49
N ARG A 342 -18.15 10.31 6.46
CA ARG A 342 -17.08 9.31 6.35
C ARG A 342 -15.94 9.58 7.32
N TYR A 343 -15.68 10.85 7.63
CA TYR A 343 -14.68 11.23 8.62
C TYR A 343 -15.03 10.70 10.01
N ILE A 344 -16.30 10.79 10.42
CA ILE A 344 -16.77 10.24 11.70
C ILE A 344 -16.49 8.72 11.77
N ASP A 345 -16.75 8.00 10.68
CA ASP A 345 -16.53 6.54 10.60
C ASP A 345 -15.02 6.19 10.66
N LEU A 346 -14.18 6.96 9.99
CA LEU A 346 -12.74 6.68 9.84
C LEU A 346 -11.90 7.14 11.03
N TYR A 347 -12.23 8.29 11.64
CA TYR A 347 -11.32 8.97 12.57
C TYR A 347 -10.96 8.11 13.79
N SER A 348 -11.91 7.34 14.31
CA SER A 348 -11.65 6.43 15.44
C SER A 348 -10.61 5.34 15.10
N PHE A 349 -10.58 4.89 13.85
CA PHE A 349 -9.59 3.94 13.37
C PHE A 349 -8.22 4.60 13.20
N TYR A 350 -8.18 5.78 12.57
CA TYR A 350 -6.95 6.57 12.44
C TYR A 350 -6.31 6.86 13.79
N ASP A 351 -7.09 7.34 14.76
CA ASP A 351 -6.61 7.70 16.10
C ASP A 351 -6.02 6.49 16.85
N ARG A 352 -6.68 5.33 16.76
CA ARG A 352 -6.14 4.07 17.31
C ARG A 352 -4.81 3.69 16.68
N MET A 353 -4.66 3.81 15.36
CA MET A 353 -3.39 3.52 14.68
C MET A 353 -2.30 4.49 15.10
N ARG A 354 -2.60 5.79 15.14
CA ARG A 354 -1.68 6.84 15.58
C ARG A 354 -1.18 6.57 17.00
N MET A 355 -2.07 6.19 17.92
CA MET A 355 -1.66 5.84 19.29
C MET A 355 -0.77 4.59 19.32
N SER A 356 -1.06 3.57 18.51
CA SER A 356 -0.27 2.32 18.50
C SER A 356 1.13 2.46 17.88
N LEU A 357 1.35 3.47 17.03
CA LEU A 357 2.59 3.66 16.25
C LEU A 357 3.53 4.72 16.84
N ASN A 358 3.11 5.45 17.87
CA ASN A 358 3.90 6.49 18.54
C ASN A 358 4.49 6.03 19.89
N PHE A 359 4.67 4.71 20.07
CA PHE A 359 5.39 4.11 21.21
C PHE A 359 6.78 3.63 20.80
#